data_AF-A0A822AN58-F1
#
_entry.id   AF-A0A822AN58-F1
#
_cell.length_a   1.000
_cell.length_b   1.000
_cell.length_c   1.000
_cell.angle_alpha   90.00
_cell.angle_beta   90.00
_cell.angle_gamma   90.00
#
_symmetry.space_group_name_H-M   'P 1'
#
loop_
_entity.id
_entity.type
_entity.pdbx_description
1 polymer ?
#
loop_
_entity_poly.entity_id
_entity_poly.type
_entity_poly.pdbx_seq_one_letter_code
_entity_poly.pdbx_strand_id
1 'polypeptide(L)'
;QFDEILRDETPPADGEEHLAALTAGDRTLWATARETFFNTGCNRVSLDAIEKAAFVLILEDSDFEIGTNMSNEFDEYARAIFHGKGYDRWFDKSFNLIISKNAVFGLNVEHSWADAPVSGHMTEYVLAEDFIV
;
A
#
# COMPACT_ATOMS: atom_id res chain seq x y z
N GLN A 1 18.51 -2.24 3.51
CA GLN A 1 17.47 -2.06 2.47
C GLN A 1 16.39 -1.11 2.97
N PHE A 2 15.55 -1.46 3.96
CA PHE A 2 14.55 -0.50 4.48
C PHE A 2 15.16 0.74 5.15
N ASP A 3 16.24 0.58 5.93
CA ASP A 3 16.98 1.72 6.51
C ASP A 3 17.51 2.70 5.46
N GLU A 4 17.81 2.22 4.25
CA GLU A 4 18.29 3.06 3.15
C GLU A 4 17.12 3.87 2.57
N ILE A 5 15.98 3.22 2.33
CA ILE A 5 14.74 3.87 1.90
C ILE A 5 14.30 4.95 2.90
N LEU A 6 14.34 4.64 4.21
CA LEU A 6 13.92 5.58 5.26
C LEU A 6 14.88 6.77 5.45
N ARG A 7 16.12 6.66 4.99
CA ARG A 7 17.13 7.73 5.08
C ARG A 7 17.29 8.51 3.77
N ASP A 8 16.59 8.11 2.72
CA ASP A 8 16.64 8.79 1.43
C ASP A 8 15.82 10.09 1.51
N GLU A 9 16.51 11.23 1.44
CA GLU A 9 15.91 12.56 1.43
C GLU A 9 15.84 13.14 0.00
N THR A 10 16.05 12.32 -1.03
CA THR A 10 15.97 12.75 -2.43
C THR A 10 14.57 13.27 -2.72
N PRO A 11 14.41 14.51 -3.20
CA PRO A 11 13.10 15.04 -3.50
C PRO A 11 12.47 14.27 -4.68
N PRO A 12 11.14 14.07 -4.67
CA PRO A 12 10.44 13.41 -5.78
C PRO A 12 10.65 14.20 -7.07
N ALA A 13 10.70 13.50 -8.20
CA ALA A 13 10.67 14.15 -9.50
C ALA A 13 9.33 14.86 -9.73
N ASP A 14 9.30 15.81 -10.68
CA ASP A 14 8.09 16.55 -11.01
C ASP A 14 6.91 15.61 -11.32
N GLY A 15 5.86 15.67 -10.50
CA GLY A 15 4.65 14.85 -10.63
C GLY A 15 4.73 13.43 -10.05
N GLU A 16 5.86 13.03 -9.46
CA GLU A 16 6.06 11.70 -8.88
C GLU A 16 5.44 11.56 -7.48
N GLU A 17 5.49 12.62 -6.66
CA GLU A 17 5.12 12.60 -5.23
C GLU A 17 3.74 11.97 -4.95
N HIS A 18 2.75 12.29 -5.78
CA HIS A 18 1.37 11.84 -5.61
C HIS A 18 0.91 10.91 -6.75
N LEU A 19 1.85 10.28 -7.48
CA LEU A 19 1.55 9.51 -8.68
C LEU A 19 0.54 8.38 -8.43
N ALA A 20 0.62 7.72 -7.27
CA ALA A 20 -0.26 6.60 -6.96
C ALA A 20 -1.72 7.02 -6.72
N ALA A 21 -2.00 8.31 -6.54
CA ALA A 21 -3.37 8.85 -6.46
C ALA A 21 -4.20 8.52 -7.72
N LEU A 22 -3.53 8.36 -8.86
CA LEU A 22 -4.18 7.94 -10.10
C LEU A 22 -4.88 6.58 -9.97
N THR A 23 -4.34 5.68 -9.13
CA THR A 23 -4.93 4.35 -8.89
C THR A 23 -6.16 4.39 -7.98
N ALA A 24 -6.33 5.48 -7.22
CA ALA A 24 -7.47 5.71 -6.34
C ALA A 24 -8.68 6.34 -7.07
N GLY A 25 -8.47 6.86 -8.28
CA GLY A 25 -9.47 7.58 -9.07
C GLY A 25 -10.43 6.67 -9.85
N ASP A 26 -11.24 7.30 -10.71
CA ASP A 26 -12.13 6.58 -11.62
C ASP A 26 -11.35 5.63 -12.55
N ARG A 27 -11.85 4.40 -12.70
CA ARG A 27 -11.17 3.34 -13.47
C ARG A 27 -10.97 3.71 -14.94
N THR A 28 -11.89 4.46 -15.56
CA THR A 28 -11.79 4.88 -16.96
C THR A 28 -10.73 5.96 -17.13
N LEU A 29 -10.71 6.93 -16.20
CA LEU A 29 -9.68 7.98 -16.17
C LEU A 29 -8.30 7.36 -15.95
N TRP A 30 -8.18 6.43 -15.00
CA TRP A 30 -6.91 5.75 -14.75
C TRP A 30 -6.44 4.93 -15.96
N ALA A 31 -7.32 4.15 -16.59
CA ALA A 31 -6.98 3.38 -17.79
C ALA A 31 -6.47 4.29 -18.93
N THR A 32 -7.14 5.42 -19.15
CA THR A 32 -6.74 6.42 -20.16
C THR A 32 -5.37 7.01 -19.85
N ALA A 33 -5.13 7.37 -18.57
CA ALA A 33 -3.85 7.91 -18.14
C ALA A 33 -2.72 6.87 -18.27
N ARG A 34 -2.98 5.61 -17.89
CA ARG A 34 -2.04 4.49 -18.04
C ARG A 34 -1.64 4.28 -19.50
N GLU A 35 -2.60 4.25 -20.41
CA GLU A 35 -2.32 4.10 -21.85
C GLU A 35 -1.57 5.30 -22.44
N THR A 36 -1.91 6.51 -22.01
CA THR A 36 -1.33 7.75 -22.56
C THR A 36 0.09 8.01 -22.05
N PHE A 37 0.34 7.82 -20.75
CA PHE A 37 1.55 8.30 -20.08
C PHE A 37 2.49 7.19 -19.61
N PHE A 38 2.03 5.93 -19.55
CA PHE A 38 2.81 4.81 -19.00
C PHE A 38 3.10 3.71 -20.03
N ASN A 39 2.86 3.97 -21.32
CA ASN A 39 3.10 2.98 -22.38
C ASN A 39 4.53 3.01 -22.96
N THR A 40 5.37 3.99 -22.60
CA THR A 40 6.71 4.19 -23.16
C THR A 40 7.70 4.69 -22.11
N GLY A 41 8.99 4.70 -22.48
CA GLY A 41 10.04 5.30 -21.66
C GLY A 41 10.24 4.66 -20.28
N CYS A 42 10.70 5.47 -19.32
CA CYS A 42 10.89 5.09 -17.92
C CYS A 42 9.58 4.68 -17.26
N ASN A 43 8.48 5.40 -17.52
CA ASN A 43 7.17 5.12 -16.92
C ASN A 43 6.69 3.69 -17.19
N ARG A 44 6.88 3.18 -18.41
CA ARG A 44 6.56 1.79 -18.73
C ARG A 44 7.39 0.80 -17.91
N VAL A 45 8.69 1.07 -17.75
CA VAL A 45 9.59 0.19 -17.00
C VAL A 45 9.25 0.21 -15.51
N SER A 46 9.01 1.40 -14.94
CA SER A 46 8.61 1.56 -13.54
C SER A 46 7.27 0.88 -13.27
N LEU A 47 6.28 1.07 -14.14
CA LEU A 47 4.97 0.44 -14.00
C LEU A 47 5.04 -1.08 -14.13
N ASP A 48 5.81 -1.61 -15.08
CA ASP A 48 6.06 -3.06 -15.24
C ASP A 48 6.71 -3.66 -13.97
N ALA A 49 7.63 -2.93 -13.33
CA ALA A 49 8.24 -3.35 -12.07
C ALA A 49 7.21 -3.42 -10.92
N ILE A 50 6.33 -2.42 -10.80
CA ILE A 50 5.25 -2.40 -9.79
C ILE A 50 4.25 -3.54 -10.04
N GLU A 51 3.86 -3.76 -11.29
CA GLU A 51 2.93 -4.82 -11.68
C GLU A 51 3.49 -6.22 -11.40
N LYS A 52 4.80 -6.42 -11.59
CA LYS A 52 5.50 -7.69 -11.31
C LYS A 52 5.92 -7.89 -9.86
N ALA A 53 5.94 -6.85 -9.03
CA ALA A 53 6.27 -6.98 -7.61
C ALA A 53 5.35 -8.01 -6.92
N ALA A 54 5.79 -8.62 -5.81
CA ALA A 54 4.91 -9.55 -5.08
C ALA A 54 3.74 -8.80 -4.41
N PHE A 55 4.03 -7.68 -3.77
CA PHE A 55 3.09 -6.79 -3.10
C PHE A 55 3.73 -5.40 -2.98
N VAL A 56 2.94 -4.42 -2.53
CA VAL A 56 3.45 -3.08 -2.19
C VAL A 56 3.55 -2.97 -0.67
N LEU A 57 4.69 -2.53 -0.15
CA LEU A 57 4.89 -2.23 1.26
C LEU A 57 4.75 -0.73 1.48
N ILE A 58 3.90 -0.34 2.42
CA ILE A 58 3.71 1.04 2.87
C ILE A 58 4.29 1.16 4.28
N LEU A 59 5.21 2.10 4.44
CA LEU A 59 5.75 2.50 5.73
C LEU A 59 4.95 3.72 6.20
N GLU A 60 4.05 3.50 7.15
CA GLU A 60 3.16 4.54 7.68
C GLU A 60 3.85 5.29 8.83
N ASP A 61 3.85 6.61 8.74
CA ASP A 61 4.55 7.50 9.69
C ASP A 61 3.82 7.62 11.03
N SER A 62 2.52 7.30 11.03
CA SER A 62 1.63 7.40 12.18
C SER A 62 1.84 6.26 13.17
N ASP A 63 1.63 6.52 14.46
CA ASP A 63 1.48 5.49 15.49
C ASP A 63 -0.01 5.20 15.68
N PHE A 64 -0.39 3.92 15.84
CA PHE A 64 -1.77 3.53 16.14
C PHE A 64 -1.86 2.90 17.53
N GLU A 65 -2.57 3.53 18.45
CA GLU A 65 -2.91 2.92 19.73
C GLU A 65 -4.11 2.00 19.51
N ILE A 66 -3.97 0.70 19.78
CA ILE A 66 -5.07 -0.25 19.68
C ILE A 66 -5.38 -0.77 21.08
N GLY A 67 -6.55 -0.41 21.62
CA GLY A 67 -7.12 -1.06 22.82
C GLY A 67 -7.20 -0.20 24.08
N THR A 68 -6.98 1.11 23.99
CA THR A 68 -7.06 2.05 25.12
C THR A 68 -8.38 2.81 25.15
N ASN A 69 -8.94 3.17 24.00
CA ASN A 69 -10.22 3.85 23.83
C ASN A 69 -10.89 3.42 22.51
N MET A 70 -11.79 2.44 22.62
CA MET A 70 -12.25 1.58 21.52
C MET A 70 -12.90 2.25 20.29
N SER A 71 -13.34 3.51 20.33
CA SER A 71 -14.04 4.11 19.18
C SER A 71 -13.11 4.89 18.24
N ASN A 72 -12.34 5.85 18.76
CA ASN A 72 -11.63 6.80 17.90
C ASN A 72 -10.33 6.20 17.34
N GLU A 73 -9.66 5.38 18.15
CA GLU A 73 -8.42 4.68 17.78
C GLU A 73 -8.62 3.74 16.59
N PHE A 74 -9.69 2.95 16.63
CA PHE A 74 -10.03 2.03 15.53
C PHE A 74 -10.47 2.77 14.27
N ASP A 75 -11.14 3.91 14.40
CA ASP A 75 -11.53 4.73 13.26
C ASP A 75 -10.29 5.29 12.53
N GLU A 76 -9.29 5.76 13.28
CA GLU A 76 -8.03 6.26 12.71
C GLU A 76 -7.25 5.15 12.02
N TYR A 77 -7.10 4.00 12.69
CA TYR A 77 -6.49 2.81 12.11
C TYR A 77 -7.23 2.35 10.84
N ALA A 78 -8.56 2.24 10.88
CA ALA A 78 -9.35 1.80 9.74
C ALA A 78 -9.22 2.74 8.54
N ARG A 79 -9.22 4.07 8.75
CA ARG A 79 -8.99 5.06 7.68
C ARG A 79 -7.60 4.89 7.06
N ALA A 80 -6.58 4.70 7.88
CA ALA A 80 -5.22 4.48 7.41
C ALA A 80 -5.11 3.20 6.56
N ILE A 81 -5.76 2.11 6.96
CA ILE A 81 -5.76 0.86 6.19
C ILE A 81 -6.60 0.94 4.92
N PHE A 82 -7.77 1.56 4.96
CA PHE A 82 -8.68 1.56 3.81
C PHE A 82 -8.24 2.49 2.67
N HIS A 83 -7.81 3.71 3.00
CA HIS A 83 -7.50 4.70 1.97
C HIS A 83 -6.23 5.50 2.23
N GLY A 84 -5.68 5.47 3.46
CA GLY A 84 -4.48 6.24 3.79
C GLY A 84 -4.65 7.73 3.47
N LYS A 85 -3.61 8.32 2.87
CA LYS A 85 -3.60 9.72 2.40
C LYS A 85 -4.22 9.86 1.00
N GLY A 86 -4.62 8.76 0.36
CA GLY A 86 -5.24 8.72 -0.97
C GLY A 86 -4.26 8.78 -2.15
N TYR A 87 -2.96 8.88 -1.87
CA TYR A 87 -1.89 8.95 -2.86
C TYR A 87 -0.69 8.07 -2.52
N ASP A 88 -0.75 7.35 -1.41
CA ASP A 88 0.30 6.57 -0.78
C ASP A 88 -0.04 5.07 -0.79
N ARG A 89 -0.89 4.65 -1.74
CA ARG A 89 -1.33 3.26 -1.94
C ARG A 89 -1.36 2.97 -3.43
N TRP A 90 -1.02 1.75 -3.82
CA TRP A 90 -1.19 1.27 -5.20
C TRP A 90 -2.39 0.34 -5.27
N PHE A 91 -3.58 0.88 -5.55
CA PHE A 91 -4.85 0.14 -5.44
C PHE A 91 -5.04 -0.94 -6.53
N ASP A 92 -4.21 -0.95 -7.57
CA ASP A 92 -4.18 -2.03 -8.57
C ASP A 92 -3.38 -3.25 -8.11
N LYS A 93 -2.60 -3.14 -7.03
CA LYS A 93 -1.85 -4.28 -6.51
C LYS A 93 -2.80 -5.21 -5.76
N SER A 94 -2.62 -6.52 -5.92
CA SER A 94 -3.34 -7.56 -5.18
C SER A 94 -3.53 -7.22 -3.70
N PHE A 95 -2.45 -6.78 -3.05
CA PHE A 95 -2.55 -6.15 -1.75
C PHE A 95 -1.40 -5.17 -1.48
N ASN A 96 -1.69 -4.19 -0.63
CA ASN A 96 -0.71 -3.32 0.02
C ASN A 96 -0.56 -3.77 1.48
N LEU A 97 0.65 -4.10 1.90
CA LEU A 97 1.02 -4.34 3.29
C LEU A 97 1.38 -3.01 3.94
N ILE A 98 0.67 -2.63 5.00
CA ILE A 98 0.84 -1.33 5.66
C ILE A 98 1.41 -1.59 7.04
N ILE A 99 2.53 -0.97 7.38
CA ILE A 99 3.21 -1.11 8.68
C ILE A 99 3.40 0.28 9.26
N SER A 100 2.83 0.53 10.43
CA SER A 100 2.97 1.76 11.20
C SER A 100 4.32 1.82 11.92
N LYS A 101 4.67 3.02 12.38
CA LYS A 101 5.91 3.26 13.13
C LYS A 101 5.99 2.47 14.44
N ASN A 102 4.86 2.24 15.11
CA ASN A 102 4.76 1.38 16.30
C ASN A 102 4.45 -0.09 15.98
N ALA A 103 4.74 -0.54 14.75
CA ALA A 103 4.62 -1.93 14.28
C ALA A 103 3.19 -2.50 14.27
N VAL A 104 2.17 -1.65 14.35
CA VAL A 104 0.80 -2.03 14.01
C VAL A 104 0.72 -2.16 12.50
N PHE A 105 0.15 -3.26 12.01
CA PHE A 105 0.09 -3.51 10.58
C PHE A 105 -1.30 -3.93 10.13
N GLY A 106 -1.56 -3.76 8.84
CA GLY A 106 -2.78 -4.20 8.18
C GLY A 106 -2.60 -4.39 6.68
N LEU A 107 -3.66 -4.87 6.04
CA LEU A 107 -3.68 -5.12 4.60
C LEU A 107 -4.79 -4.32 3.93
N ASN A 108 -4.45 -3.65 2.81
CA ASN A 108 -5.41 -3.17 1.85
C ASN A 108 -5.43 -4.13 0.66
N VAL A 109 -6.55 -4.82 0.41
CA VAL A 109 -6.63 -5.91 -0.57
C VAL A 109 -7.52 -5.50 -1.73
N GLU A 110 -7.03 -5.68 -2.94
CA GLU A 110 -7.82 -5.54 -4.16
C GLU A 110 -8.75 -6.75 -4.28
N HIS A 111 -10.07 -6.52 -4.27
CA HIS A 111 -11.05 -7.58 -4.05
C HIS A 111 -11.26 -8.49 -5.27
N SER A 112 -10.91 -8.05 -6.49
CA SER A 112 -11.01 -8.92 -7.68
C SER A 112 -9.97 -10.05 -7.67
N TRP A 113 -8.88 -9.87 -6.93
CA TRP A 113 -7.83 -10.88 -6.78
C TRP A 113 -8.24 -12.06 -5.89
N ALA A 114 -8.86 -11.80 -4.74
CA ALA A 114 -9.26 -12.83 -3.79
C ALA A 114 -10.35 -12.38 -2.81
N ASP A 115 -11.09 -13.35 -2.27
CA ASP A 115 -11.99 -13.13 -1.14
C ASP A 115 -11.23 -13.05 0.20
N ALA A 116 -11.85 -12.40 1.19
CA ALA A 116 -11.27 -12.16 2.51
C ALA A 116 -10.64 -13.39 3.22
N PRO A 117 -11.19 -14.62 3.13
CA PRO A 117 -10.55 -15.77 3.77
C PRO A 117 -9.13 -16.07 3.28
N VAL A 118 -8.81 -15.73 2.03
CA VAL A 118 -7.47 -15.97 1.45
C VAL A 118 -6.42 -15.07 2.11
N SER A 119 -6.70 -13.76 2.18
CA SER A 119 -5.79 -12.79 2.82
C SER A 119 -5.75 -12.97 4.34
N GLY A 120 -6.87 -13.34 4.96
CA GLY A 120 -6.94 -13.70 6.37
C GLY A 120 -6.02 -14.87 6.71
N HIS A 121 -6.14 -15.98 5.97
CA HIS A 121 -5.30 -17.16 6.19
C HIS A 121 -3.81 -16.87 5.94
N MET A 122 -3.47 -16.12 4.89
CA MET A 122 -2.09 -15.68 4.64
C MET A 122 -1.52 -14.91 5.84
N THR A 123 -2.30 -13.97 6.40
CA THR A 123 -1.88 -13.15 7.53
C THR A 123 -1.69 -14.00 8.79
N GLU A 124 -2.66 -14.87 9.09
CA GLU A 124 -2.59 -15.80 10.23
C GLU A 124 -1.38 -16.73 10.13
N TYR A 125 -1.10 -17.27 8.95
CA TYR A 125 0.04 -18.15 8.71
C TYR A 125 1.36 -17.42 8.95
N VAL A 126 1.53 -16.22 8.38
CA VAL A 126 2.76 -15.41 8.57
C VAL A 126 2.95 -15.06 10.04
N LEU A 127 1.88 -14.70 10.75
CA LEU A 127 1.96 -14.41 12.18
C LEU A 127 2.32 -15.67 12.98
N ALA A 128 1.69 -16.81 12.71
CA ALA A 128 1.86 -18.01 13.51
C ALA A 128 3.24 -18.67 13.33
N GLU A 129 3.76 -18.70 12.11
CA GLU A 129 5.05 -19.34 11.81
C GLU A 129 6.22 -18.62 12.47
N ASP A 130 6.21 -17.29 12.56
CA ASP A 130 7.31 -16.51 13.15
C ASP A 130 7.44 -16.72 14.68
N PHE A 131 6.38 -17.17 15.36
CA PHE A 131 6.41 -17.50 16.80
C PHE A 131 6.80 -18.95 17.10
N ILE A 132 6.88 -19.83 16.09
CA ILE A 132 7.04 -21.29 16.29
C ILE A 132 8.48 -21.77 15.96
N VAL A 133 9.38 -20.87 15.52
CA VAL A 133 10.80 -21.18 15.23
C VAL A 133 11.73 -20.80 16.38
#